data_AF-A0A7C1Q7K6-F1
#
_entry.id   AF-A0A7C1Q7K6-F1
#
_cell.length_a   1.000
_cell.length_b   1.000
_cell.length_c   1.000
_cell.angle_alpha   90.00
_cell.angle_beta   90.00
_cell.angle_gamma   90.00
#
_symmetry.space_group_name_H-M   'P 1'
#
loop_
_entity.id
_entity.type
_entity.pdbx_description
1 polymer ?
#
loop_
_entity_poly.entity_id
_entity_poly.type
_entity_poly.pdbx_seq_one_letter_code
_entity_poly.pdbx_strand_id
1 'polypeptide(L)' 'MTYSFELMLHKPSKGDPPWPSIAQIYVKTHTSDEKGHIFITPECVSMRELEEQIDRLQQELEIIRKKAIKKLSKKK' A
#
# COMPACT_ATOMS: atom_id res chain seq x y z
N MET A 1 4.10 14.35 -3.44
CA MET A 1 2.90 13.48 -3.51
C MET A 1 2.85 12.67 -2.24
N THR A 2 1.78 12.82 -1.48
CA THR A 2 1.50 12.02 -0.27
C THR A 2 0.85 10.72 -0.73
N TYR A 3 1.42 9.57 -0.37
CA TYR A 3 0.92 8.24 -0.76
C TYR A 3 0.07 7.66 0.36
N SER A 4 -1.10 7.10 0.01
CA SER A 4 -1.99 6.40 0.93
C SER A 4 -1.45 5.02 1.31
N PHE A 5 -0.73 4.35 0.40
CA PHE A 5 -0.19 3.01 0.62
C PHE A 5 1.33 2.95 0.57
N GLU A 6 1.92 2.01 1.31
CA GLU A 6 3.35 1.72 1.22
C GLU A 6 3.66 0.22 1.38
N LEU A 7 4.72 -0.22 0.67
CA LEU A 7 5.19 -1.61 0.69
C LEU A 7 6.10 -1.86 1.89
N MET A 8 5.67 -2.72 2.80
CA MET A 8 6.48 -3.28 3.87
C MET A 8 7.03 -4.65 3.45
N LEU A 9 8.33 -4.86 3.66
CA LEU A 9 8.98 -6.16 3.46
C LEU A 9 9.54 -6.62 4.79
N HIS A 10 9.11 -7.80 5.23
CA HIS A 10 9.71 -8.46 6.39
C HIS A 10 10.89 -9.29 5.91
N LYS A 11 12.09 -8.92 6.37
CA LYS A 11 13.27 -9.76 6.21
C LYS A 11 13.29 -10.76 7.37
N PRO A 12 13.61 -12.04 7.12
CA PRO A 12 13.88 -12.98 8.21
C PRO A 12 15.03 -12.42 9.06
N SER A 13 14.87 -12.49 10.37
CA SER A 13 15.87 -12.07 11.34
C SER A 13 17.01 -13.10 11.41
N LYS A 14 18.18 -12.70 11.94
CA LYS A 14 19.29 -13.66 12.16
C LYS A 14 18.87 -14.68 13.21
N GLY A 15 18.56 -15.90 12.78
CA GLY A 15 18.09 -16.99 13.63
C GLY A 15 16.78 -17.61 13.15
N ASP A 16 16.04 -16.92 12.28
CA ASP A 16 14.88 -17.50 11.63
C ASP A 16 15.32 -18.57 10.61
N PRO A 17 14.54 -19.66 10.45
CA PRO A 17 14.70 -20.56 9.32
C PRO A 17 14.69 -19.77 7.99
N PRO A 18 15.16 -20.35 6.87
CA PRO A 18 15.17 -19.66 5.57
C PRO A 18 13.74 -19.51 5.02
N TRP A 19 12.94 -18.66 5.65
CA TRP A 19 11.60 -18.30 5.21
C TRP A 19 11.71 -17.33 4.03
N PRO A 20 10.78 -17.44 3.06
CA PRO A 20 10.71 -16.48 1.96
C PRO A 20 10.45 -15.08 2.52
N SER A 21 10.87 -14.04 1.79
CA SER A 21 10.55 -12.66 2.19
C SER A 21 9.03 -12.48 2.17
N ILE A 22 8.48 -11.97 3.26
CA ILE A 22 7.05 -11.65 3.35
C ILE A 22 6.88 -10.20 2.91
N ALA A 23 5.88 -9.94 2.06
CA ALA A 23 5.52 -8.61 1.61
C ALA A 23 4.09 -8.28 2.06
N GLN A 24 3.90 -7.07 2.59
CA GLN A 24 2.61 -6.55 2.99
C GLN A 24 2.47 -5.11 2.50
N ILE A 25 1.26 -4.68 2.18
CA ILE A 25 0.94 -3.28 1.90
C ILE A 25 0.26 -2.73 3.13
N TYR A 26 0.76 -1.63 3.68
CA TYR A 26 0.14 -0.96 4.82
C TYR A 26 -0.44 0.40 4.41
N VAL A 27 -1.48 0.83 5.11
CA VAL A 27 -2.11 2.14 4.93
C VAL A 27 -1.30 3.17 5.70
N LYS A 28 -0.63 4.06 4.98
CA LYS A 28 0.27 5.08 5.54
C LYS A 28 -0.48 6.32 6.00
N THR A 29 -1.42 6.77 5.19
CA THR A 29 -2.26 7.94 5.50
C THR A 29 -3.71 7.57 5.32
N HIS A 30 -4.49 7.80 6.36
CA HIS A 30 -5.92 7.56 6.39
C HIS A 30 -6.60 8.57 7.30
N THR A 31 -7.91 8.68 7.16
CA THR A 31 -8.78 9.23 8.19
C THR A 31 -9.58 8.09 8.81
N SER A 32 -10.11 8.31 10.01
CA SER A 32 -10.99 7.34 10.65
C SER A 32 -12.19 8.02 11.29
N ASP A 33 -13.32 7.33 11.36
CA ASP A 33 -14.48 7.80 12.12
C ASP A 33 -14.45 7.29 13.58
N GLU A 34 -15.40 7.75 14.38
CA GLU A 34 -15.57 7.35 15.78
C GLU A 34 -15.91 5.86 15.95
N LYS A 35 -16.36 5.20 14.88
CA LYS A 35 -16.68 3.76 14.85
C LYS A 35 -15.46 2.91 14.47
N GLY A 36 -14.34 3.54 14.13
CA GLY A 36 -13.11 2.87 13.73
C GLY A 36 -13.07 2.46 12.26
N HIS A 37 -13.98 2.95 11.41
CA HIS A 37 -13.84 2.78 9.97
C HIS A 37 -12.65 3.60 9.47
N ILE A 38 -11.87 3.04 8.55
CA ILE A 38 -10.69 3.67 7.97
C ILE A 38 -11.02 4.10 6.53
N PHE A 39 -10.77 5.37 6.22
CA PHE A 39 -10.96 5.95 4.90
C PHE A 39 -9.62 6.35 4.30
N ILE A 40 -9.42 5.97 3.04
CA ILE A 40 -8.18 6.19 2.27
C ILE A 40 -8.31 7.34 1.27
N THR A 41 -9.50 7.94 1.21
CA THR A 41 -9.89 9.08 0.37
C THR A 41 -10.63 10.11 1.21
N PRO A 42 -10.65 11.38 0.80
CA PRO A 42 -11.60 12.35 1.35
C PRO A 42 -13.05 11.99 0.96
N GLU A 43 -14.02 12.70 1.55
CA GLU A 43 -15.41 12.68 1.07
C GLU A 43 -15.47 13.23 -0.35
N CYS A 44 -16.15 12.50 -1.25
CA CYS A 44 -16.36 12.90 -2.63
C CYS A 44 -17.83 13.28 -2.81
N VAL A 45 -18.11 14.46 -3.36
CA VAL A 45 -19.48 14.95 -3.57
C VAL A 45 -19.98 14.70 -4.99
N SER A 46 -19.13 14.14 -5.86
CA SER A 46 -19.47 13.76 -7.22
C SER A 46 -18.80 12.46 -7.66
N MET A 47 -19.38 11.81 -8.66
CA MET A 47 -18.79 10.61 -9.29
C MET A 47 -17.42 10.88 -9.88
N ARG A 48 -17.22 12.08 -10.46
CA ARG A 48 -15.93 12.48 -11.03
C ARG A 48 -14.83 12.52 -9.97
N GLU A 49 -15.09 13.14 -8.82
CA GLU A 49 -14.10 13.20 -7.73
C GLU A 49 -13.75 11.79 -7.21
N LEU A 50 -14.77 10.92 -7.11
CA LEU A 50 -14.56 9.53 -6.70
C LEU A 50 -13.70 8.77 -7.73
N GLU A 51 -13.96 8.94 -9.03
CA GLU A 51 -13.15 8.36 -10.10
C GLU A 51 -11.70 8.85 -10.05
N GLU A 52 -11.47 10.15 -9.87
CA GLU A 52 -10.12 10.72 -9.72
C GLU A 52 -9.38 10.12 -8.50
N GLN A 53 -10.08 9.86 -7.40
CA GLN A 53 -9.49 9.19 -6.24
C GLN A 53 -9.19 7.70 -6.50
N ILE A 54 -10.08 6.98 -7.18
CA ILE A 54 -9.87 5.58 -7.55
C ILE A 54 -8.64 5.46 -8.46
N ASP A 55 -8.55 6.31 -9.50
CA ASP A 55 -7.43 6.32 -10.43
C ASP A 55 -6.11 6.61 -9.72
N ARG A 56 -6.09 7.57 -8.80
CA ARG A 56 -4.92 7.83 -7.94
C ARG A 56 -4.53 6.57 -7.18
N LEU A 57 -5.46 5.92 -6.47
CA LEU A 57 -5.17 4.71 -5.67
C LEU A 57 -4.65 3.56 -6.55
N GLN A 58 -5.20 3.37 -7.74
CA GLN A 58 -4.71 2.37 -8.70
C GLN A 58 -3.26 2.66 -9.13
N GLN A 59 -2.92 3.91 -9.42
CA GLN A 59 -1.55 4.31 -9.75
C GLN A 59 -0.58 4.04 -8.59
N GLU A 60 -0.99 4.31 -7.34
CA GLU A 60 -0.16 4.01 -6.16
C GLU A 60 0.11 2.51 -6.01
N LEU A 61 -0.92 1.67 -6.17
CA LEU A 61 -0.78 0.22 -6.13
C LEU A 61 0.13 -0.28 -7.25
N GLU A 62 0.10 0.35 -8.43
CA GLU A 62 0.97 -0.05 -9.54
C GLU A 62 2.43 0.34 -9.32
N ILE A 63 2.68 1.48 -8.67
CA ILE A 63 4.02 1.84 -8.19
C ILE A 63 4.51 0.81 -7.16
N ILE A 64 3.64 0.38 -6.24
CA ILE A 64 3.97 -0.66 -5.26
C ILE A 64 4.28 -1.99 -5.95
N ARG A 65 3.48 -2.42 -6.93
CA ARG A 65 3.73 -3.64 -7.72
C ARG A 65 5.11 -3.60 -8.36
N LYS A 66 5.47 -2.50 -9.03
CA LYS A 66 6.80 -2.32 -9.63
C LYS A 66 7.93 -2.39 -8.59
N LYS A 67 7.73 -1.78 -7.41
CA LYS A 67 8.69 -1.86 -6.29
C LYS A 67 8.82 -3.28 -5.74
N ALA A 68 7.71 -4.01 -5.59
CA ALA A 68 7.67 -5.37 -5.09
C ALA A 68 8.41 -6.33 -6.03
N ILE A 69 8.11 -6.26 -7.34
CA ILE A 69 8.82 -7.04 -8.37
C ILE A 69 10.33 -6.79 -8.25
N LYS A 70 10.78 -5.52 -8.25
CA LYS A 70 12.21 -5.18 -8.17
C LYS A 70 12.89 -5.68 -6.90
N LYS A 71 12.19 -5.72 -5.76
CA LYS A 71 12.78 -6.13 -4.47
C LYS A 71 12.72 -7.64 -4.24
N LEU A 72 11.69 -8.32 -4.74
CA LEU A 72 11.53 -9.77 -4.61
C LEU A 72 12.25 -10.55 -5.71
N SER A 73 12.40 -10.00 -6.92
CA SER A 73 13.14 -10.64 -8.01
C SER A 73 14.66 -10.63 -7.82
N LYS A 74 15.18 -9.69 -7.02
CA LYS A 74 16.62 -9.59 -6.66
C LYS A 74 17.11 -10.70 -5.72
N LYS A 75 16.28 -11.69 -5.40
CA LYS A 75 16.59 -12.82 -4.50
C LYS A 75 16.81 -14.16 -5.22
N LYS A 76 17.09 -14.15 -6.54
CA LYS A 76 17.62 -15.31 -7.25
C LYS A 76 19.14 -15.37 -7.13
#